data_AF-A0A529TXS8-F1
#
_entry.id   AF-A0A529TXS8-F1
#
_cell.length_a   1.000
_cell.length_b   1.000
_cell.length_c   1.000
_cell.angle_alpha   90.00
_cell.angle_beta   90.00
_cell.angle_gamma   90.00
#
_symmetry.space_group_name_H-M   'P 1'
#
loop_
_entity.id
_entity.type
_entity.pdbx_description
1 polymer ?
#
loop_
_entity_poly.entity_id
_entity_poly.type
_entity_poly.pdbx_seq_one_letter_code
_entity_poly.pdbx_strand_id
1 'polypeptide(L)'
;LKDNVAPRKEPSDAALEHHDTPLVIWSNRSGPVQNVGAVSPAFLPYHILTTAGITHPYYTGFLGALREHYRVVDRNLLLSPAGEATPDWARQKQIDPRINNFRLIQYDMMFGKRHSAPDFFPETVNKLVAHTS
;
A
#
# COMPACT_ATOMS: atom_id res chain seq x y z
N LEU A 1 20.05 19.82 -0.03
CA LEU A 1 18.99 20.20 -1.00
C LEU A 1 19.16 21.67 -1.41
N LYS A 2 18.94 22.00 -2.69
CA LYS A 2 19.00 23.39 -3.21
C LYS A 2 17.77 24.22 -2.79
N ASP A 3 16.65 23.55 -2.52
CA ASP A 3 15.38 24.13 -2.07
C ASP A 3 14.98 23.54 -0.71
N ASN A 4 14.07 24.19 0.01
CA ASN A 4 13.57 23.72 1.32
C ASN A 4 12.60 22.52 1.21
N VAL A 5 12.29 22.07 0.00
CA VAL A 5 11.35 20.98 -0.27
C VAL A 5 12.02 19.97 -1.19
N ALA A 6 11.88 18.69 -0.85
CA ALA A 6 12.37 17.60 -1.68
C ALA A 6 11.72 17.63 -3.08
N PRO A 7 12.48 17.39 -4.17
CA PRO A 7 11.94 17.31 -5.51
C PRO A 7 10.86 16.24 -5.61
N ARG A 8 9.78 16.51 -6.37
CA ARG A 8 8.73 15.50 -6.58
C ARG A 8 9.18 14.36 -7.50
N LYS A 9 10.27 14.56 -8.23
CA LYS A 9 10.84 13.64 -9.20
C LYS A 9 12.35 13.63 -9.03
N GLU A 10 12.89 12.47 -8.70
CA GLU A 10 14.31 12.27 -8.50
C GLU A 10 14.66 10.78 -8.67
N PRO A 11 15.94 10.44 -8.88
CA PRO A 11 16.41 9.05 -8.87
C PRO A 11 16.02 8.34 -7.56
N SER A 12 15.88 7.01 -7.59
CA SER A 12 15.43 6.22 -6.45
C SER A 12 16.24 6.44 -5.19
N ASP A 13 17.56 6.56 -5.31
CA ASP A 13 18.45 6.69 -4.15
C ASP A 13 18.26 8.03 -3.45
N ALA A 14 18.10 9.12 -4.22
CA ALA A 14 17.76 10.43 -3.69
C ALA A 14 16.33 10.48 -3.11
N ALA A 15 15.38 9.80 -3.76
CA ALA A 15 14.00 9.70 -3.26
C ALA A 15 13.96 8.99 -1.90
N LEU A 16 14.73 7.90 -1.74
CA LEU A 16 14.84 7.22 -0.46
C LEU A 16 15.54 8.10 0.58
N GLU A 17 16.63 8.78 0.23
CA GLU A 17 17.32 9.70 1.15
C GLU A 17 16.39 10.81 1.68
N HIS A 18 15.54 11.38 0.81
CA HIS A 18 14.69 12.51 1.18
C HIS A 18 13.33 12.13 1.79
N HIS A 19 12.82 10.93 1.49
CA HIS A 19 11.45 10.53 1.83
C HIS A 19 11.35 9.28 2.71
N ASP A 20 12.43 8.52 2.88
CA ASP A 20 12.41 7.39 3.80
C ASP A 20 12.36 7.88 5.24
N THR A 21 11.45 7.30 6.03
CA THR A 21 11.22 7.68 7.41
C THR A 21 11.19 6.44 8.29
N PRO A 22 11.71 6.50 9.53
CA PRO A 22 11.73 5.35 10.41
C PRO A 22 10.32 4.82 10.70
N LEU A 23 10.14 3.51 10.54
CA LEU A 23 8.90 2.78 10.87
C LEU A 23 9.19 1.69 11.89
N VAL A 24 8.38 1.63 12.94
CA VAL A 24 8.38 0.54 13.92
C VAL A 24 7.01 -0.11 13.97
N ILE A 25 6.95 -1.43 13.78
CA ILE A 25 5.76 -2.25 13.97
C ILE A 25 6.05 -3.19 15.14
N TRP A 26 5.24 -3.11 16.20
CA TRP A 26 5.47 -3.85 17.43
C TRP A 26 4.18 -4.47 17.96
N SER A 27 4.31 -5.70 18.43
CA SER A 27 3.26 -6.47 19.11
C SER A 27 3.68 -6.73 20.54
N ASN A 28 2.76 -6.55 21.48
CA ASN A 28 3.00 -6.92 22.89
C ASN A 28 3.06 -8.43 23.12
N ARG A 29 2.68 -9.25 22.13
CA ARG A 29 2.75 -10.72 22.23
C ARG A 29 4.00 -11.31 21.57
N SER A 30 4.35 -10.81 20.38
CA SER A 30 5.41 -11.37 19.54
C SER A 30 6.62 -10.45 19.38
N GLY A 31 6.56 -9.22 19.92
CA GLY A 31 7.64 -8.25 19.84
C GLY A 31 7.68 -7.48 18.52
N PRO A 32 8.84 -6.90 18.17
CA PRO A 32 8.99 -6.09 16.95
C PRO A 32 9.01 -6.95 15.69
N VAL A 33 8.37 -6.46 14.62
CA VAL A 33 8.48 -7.03 13.28
C VAL A 33 9.81 -6.61 12.65
N GLN A 34 10.61 -7.57 12.22
CA GLN A 34 11.93 -7.33 11.64
C GLN A 34 11.91 -7.39 10.10
N ASN A 35 12.94 -6.82 9.46
CA ASN A 35 13.21 -6.95 8.03
C ASN A 35 12.10 -6.45 7.09
N VAL A 36 11.30 -5.48 7.52
CA VAL A 36 10.24 -4.87 6.72
C VAL A 36 10.81 -4.13 5.49
N GLY A 37 12.01 -3.56 5.62
CA GLY A 37 12.66 -2.73 4.60
C GLY A 37 11.90 -1.44 4.32
N ALA A 38 12.35 -0.67 3.33
CA ALA A 38 11.58 0.47 2.82
C ALA A 38 10.23 -0.02 2.30
N VAL A 39 9.15 0.58 2.78
CA VAL A 39 7.77 0.19 2.44
C VAL A 39 6.90 1.43 2.30
N SER A 40 6.04 1.46 1.27
CA SER A 40 5.09 2.55 1.15
C SER A 40 4.01 2.47 2.24
N PRO A 41 3.50 3.61 2.75
CA PRO A 41 2.42 3.65 3.72
C PRO A 41 1.16 2.86 3.31
N ALA A 42 0.94 2.66 2.01
CA ALA A 42 -0.16 1.85 1.47
C ALA A 42 -0.17 0.39 1.97
N PHE A 43 0.97 -0.16 2.38
CA PHE A 43 1.09 -1.52 2.91
C PHE A 43 1.07 -1.59 4.45
N LEU A 44 0.89 -0.47 5.17
CA LEU A 44 0.79 -0.50 6.63
C LEU A 44 -0.37 -1.40 7.12
N PRO A 45 -1.59 -1.33 6.53
CA PRO A 45 -2.67 -2.24 6.92
C PRO A 45 -2.28 -3.71 6.73
N TYR A 46 -1.63 -4.06 5.62
CA TYR A 46 -1.13 -5.42 5.39
C TYR A 46 -0.24 -5.88 6.56
N HIS A 47 0.76 -5.07 6.92
CA HIS A 47 1.69 -5.42 8.00
C HIS A 47 1.02 -5.50 9.37
N ILE A 48 0.07 -4.61 9.67
CA ILE A 48 -0.66 -4.62 10.94
C ILE A 48 -1.53 -5.88 11.06
N LEU A 49 -2.36 -6.17 10.06
CA LEU A 49 -3.27 -7.32 10.10
C LEU A 49 -2.53 -8.65 10.10
N THR A 50 -1.48 -8.79 9.29
CA THR A 50 -0.64 -10.01 9.29
C THR A 50 0.07 -10.23 10.62
N THR A 51 0.61 -9.17 11.24
CA THR A 51 1.22 -9.24 12.57
C THR A 51 0.21 -9.67 13.64
N ALA A 52 -1.07 -9.27 13.49
CA ALA A 52 -2.15 -9.68 14.38
C ALA A 52 -2.72 -11.09 14.07
N GLY A 53 -2.27 -11.75 12.99
CA GLY A 53 -2.82 -13.03 12.54
C GLY A 53 -4.24 -12.94 11.97
N ILE A 54 -4.64 -11.75 11.47
CA ILE A 54 -5.97 -11.48 10.94
C ILE A 54 -5.92 -11.56 9.41
N THR A 55 -6.86 -12.29 8.81
CA THR A 55 -7.03 -12.36 7.36
C THR A 55 -8.13 -11.41 6.90
N HIS A 56 -7.90 -10.71 5.78
CA HIS A 56 -8.86 -9.83 5.13
C HIS A 56 -8.72 -9.88 3.61
N PRO A 57 -9.83 -9.93 2.83
CA PRO A 57 -9.77 -10.07 1.36
C PRO A 57 -8.88 -9.01 0.70
N TYR A 58 -9.08 -7.74 1.02
CA TYR A 58 -8.22 -6.67 0.53
C TYR A 58 -6.85 -6.61 1.21
N TYR A 59 -6.80 -6.40 2.53
CA TYR A 59 -5.55 -6.02 3.21
C TYR A 59 -4.50 -7.13 3.28
N THR A 60 -4.88 -8.39 3.44
CA THR A 60 -3.91 -9.49 3.50
C THR A 60 -3.92 -10.35 2.23
N GLY A 61 -5.02 -10.34 1.47
CA GLY A 61 -5.10 -10.98 0.16
C GLY A 61 -4.53 -10.09 -0.94
N PHE A 62 -5.32 -9.17 -1.47
CA PHE A 62 -4.95 -8.34 -2.62
C PHE A 62 -3.68 -7.50 -2.39
N LEU A 63 -3.58 -6.78 -1.27
CA LEU A 63 -2.37 -6.00 -0.96
C LEU A 63 -1.16 -6.90 -0.69
N GLY A 64 -1.38 -8.09 -0.11
CA GLY A 64 -0.32 -9.08 0.07
C GLY A 64 0.28 -9.51 -1.26
N ALA A 65 -0.56 -9.88 -2.22
CA ALA A 65 -0.15 -10.24 -3.58
C ALA A 65 0.52 -9.08 -4.32
N LEU A 66 0.03 -7.84 -4.15
CA LEU A 66 0.69 -6.67 -4.73
C LEU A 66 2.09 -6.45 -4.13
N ARG A 67 2.25 -6.67 -2.82
CA ARG A 67 3.50 -6.48 -2.09
C ARG A 67 4.61 -7.44 -2.54
N GLU A 68 4.25 -8.64 -2.99
CA GLU A 68 5.22 -9.60 -3.56
C GLU A 68 5.94 -9.05 -4.80
N HIS A 69 5.34 -8.08 -5.49
CA HIS A 69 5.91 -7.43 -6.67
C HIS A 69 6.43 -6.02 -6.40
N TYR A 70 5.88 -5.31 -5.40
CA TYR A 70 6.24 -3.93 -5.10
C TYR A 70 6.31 -3.68 -3.59
N ARG A 71 7.44 -3.17 -3.10
CA ARG A 71 7.56 -2.65 -1.73
C ARG A 71 7.06 -1.22 -1.60
N VAL A 72 7.27 -0.42 -2.64
CA VAL A 72 6.86 0.97 -2.69
C VAL A 72 5.95 1.16 -3.89
N VAL A 73 4.74 1.66 -3.62
CA VAL A 73 3.83 2.18 -4.64
C VAL A 73 3.59 3.66 -4.32
N ASP A 74 4.38 4.53 -4.93
CA ASP A 74 4.21 5.98 -4.91
C ASP A 74 3.73 6.48 -6.28
N ARG A 75 3.15 7.69 -6.37
CA ARG A 75 2.71 8.29 -7.62
C ARG A 75 3.80 8.36 -8.70
N ASN A 76 5.05 8.62 -8.32
CA ASN A 76 6.15 8.84 -9.26
C ASN A 76 7.19 7.72 -9.24
N LEU A 77 7.10 6.77 -8.31
CA LEU A 77 8.08 5.70 -8.14
C LEU A 77 7.38 4.38 -7.78
N LEU A 78 7.72 3.30 -8.49
CA LEU A 78 7.55 1.94 -7.99
C LEU A 78 8.91 1.39 -7.59
N LEU A 79 8.97 0.64 -6.50
CA LEU A 79 10.18 -0.08 -6.09
C LEU A 79 9.85 -1.55 -5.89
N SER A 80 10.57 -2.42 -6.61
CA SER A 80 10.44 -3.87 -6.44
C SER A 80 11.09 -4.35 -5.14
N PRO A 81 10.81 -5.58 -4.66
CA PRO A 81 11.52 -6.17 -3.54
C PRO A 81 13.04 -6.28 -3.72
N ALA A 82 13.50 -6.38 -4.98
CA ALA A 82 14.91 -6.42 -5.34
C ALA A 82 15.57 -5.02 -5.42
N GLY A 83 14.80 -3.94 -5.20
CA GLY A 83 15.29 -2.57 -5.28
C GLY A 83 15.25 -1.97 -6.68
N GLU A 84 14.64 -2.64 -7.66
CA GLU A 84 14.50 -2.10 -9.01
C GLU A 84 13.45 -1.00 -9.04
N ALA A 85 13.85 0.17 -9.55
CA ALA A 85 13.03 1.36 -9.58
C ALA A 85 12.36 1.57 -10.95
N THR A 86 11.05 1.81 -10.93
CA THR A 86 10.29 2.24 -12.11
C THR A 86 9.79 3.67 -11.90
N PRO A 87 10.58 4.69 -12.30
CA PRO A 87 10.17 6.08 -12.17
C PRO A 87 9.10 6.46 -13.21
N ASP A 88 8.29 7.46 -12.88
CA ASP A 88 7.27 8.06 -13.76
C ASP A 88 6.28 7.05 -14.37
N TRP A 89 6.10 5.89 -13.72
CA TRP A 89 5.23 4.80 -14.18
C TRP A 89 3.81 5.25 -14.51
N ALA A 90 3.26 6.21 -13.76
CA ALA A 90 1.89 6.69 -13.92
C ALA A 90 1.65 7.41 -15.26
N ARG A 91 2.72 7.81 -15.97
CA ARG A 91 2.67 8.46 -17.28
C ARG A 91 2.98 7.51 -18.44
N GLN A 92 3.38 6.27 -18.14
CA GLN A 92 3.71 5.29 -19.16
C GLN A 92 2.42 4.85 -19.91
N LYS A 93 2.56 4.54 -21.20
CA LYS A 93 1.43 4.08 -22.03
C LYS A 93 0.91 2.72 -21.58
N GLN A 94 1.81 1.88 -21.08
CA GLN A 94 1.50 0.57 -20.54
C GLN A 94 1.85 0.58 -19.06
N ILE A 95 0.87 0.24 -18.22
CA ILE A 95 1.02 0.19 -16.76
C ILE A 95 0.85 -1.28 -16.37
N ASP A 96 1.62 -1.75 -15.39
CA ASP A 96 1.42 -3.10 -14.83
C ASP A 96 -0.05 -3.28 -14.42
N PRO A 97 -0.74 -4.34 -14.90
CA PRO A 97 -2.12 -4.60 -14.54
C PRO A 97 -2.40 -4.61 -13.03
N ARG A 98 -1.45 -5.03 -12.19
CA ARG A 98 -1.59 -5.03 -10.71
C ARG A 98 -1.71 -3.63 -10.15
N ILE A 99 -0.86 -2.72 -10.64
CA ILE A 99 -0.89 -1.30 -10.25
C ILE A 99 -2.16 -0.65 -10.79
N ASN A 100 -2.56 -0.99 -12.01
CA ASN A 100 -3.82 -0.50 -12.56
C ASN A 100 -5.03 -0.96 -11.72
N ASN A 101 -5.09 -2.24 -11.35
CA ASN A 101 -6.14 -2.80 -10.49
C ASN A 101 -6.16 -2.13 -9.11
N PHE A 102 -4.99 -1.91 -8.50
CA PHE A 102 -4.87 -1.19 -7.23
C PHE A 102 -5.48 0.21 -7.34
N ARG A 103 -5.18 0.95 -8.41
CA ARG A 103 -5.76 2.29 -8.66
C ARG A 103 -7.26 2.25 -8.89
N LEU A 104 -7.74 1.26 -9.65
CA LEU A 104 -9.17 1.11 -9.94
C LEU A 104 -9.97 0.81 -8.67
N ILE A 105 -9.47 -0.07 -7.80
CA ILE A 105 -10.10 -0.37 -6.50
C ILE A 105 -10.09 0.86 -5.62
N GLN A 106 -8.96 1.58 -5.50
CA GLN A 106 -8.91 2.83 -4.74
C GLN A 106 -9.94 3.85 -5.24
N TYR A 107 -9.99 4.05 -6.57
CA TYR A 107 -10.94 4.98 -7.17
C TYR A 107 -12.39 4.55 -6.91
N ASP A 108 -12.72 3.27 -7.14
CA ASP A 108 -14.06 2.75 -6.94
C ASP A 108 -14.55 2.90 -5.49
N MET A 109 -13.64 2.72 -4.52
CA MET A 109 -13.95 2.87 -3.09
C MET A 109 -14.04 4.33 -2.63
N MET A 110 -13.27 5.25 -3.21
CA MET A 110 -13.24 6.66 -2.81
C MET A 110 -14.27 7.52 -3.56
N PHE A 111 -14.44 7.29 -4.86
CA PHE A 111 -15.20 8.16 -5.76
C PHE A 111 -16.19 7.41 -6.66
N GLY A 112 -16.04 6.10 -6.79
CA GLY A 112 -16.91 5.28 -7.64
C GLY A 112 -18.19 4.80 -6.95
N LYS A 113 -18.74 3.72 -7.50
CA LYS A 113 -20.01 3.13 -7.05
C LYS A 113 -19.81 1.99 -6.06
N ARG A 114 -18.55 1.75 -5.64
CA ARG A 114 -18.17 0.70 -4.68
C ARG A 114 -18.55 -0.70 -5.15
N HIS A 115 -18.38 -0.97 -6.45
CA HIS A 115 -18.59 -2.30 -7.02
C HIS A 115 -17.66 -3.36 -6.41
N SER A 116 -16.47 -2.93 -5.97
CA SER A 116 -15.45 -3.75 -5.34
C SER A 116 -15.77 -4.09 -3.88
N ALA A 117 -16.70 -3.36 -3.25
CA ALA A 117 -16.92 -3.45 -1.81
C ALA A 117 -17.42 -4.83 -1.33
N PRO A 118 -18.36 -5.53 -1.99
CA PRO A 118 -18.82 -6.84 -1.53
C PRO A 118 -17.68 -7.87 -1.45
N ASP A 119 -16.75 -7.83 -2.41
CA ASP A 119 -15.66 -8.81 -2.50
C ASP A 119 -14.47 -8.43 -1.61
N PHE A 120 -14.10 -7.15 -1.58
CA PHE A 120 -12.87 -6.69 -0.94
C PHE A 120 -13.08 -6.12 0.47
N PHE A 121 -14.26 -5.57 0.75
CA PHE A 121 -14.61 -4.86 1.99
C PHE A 121 -16.04 -5.23 2.45
N PRO A 122 -16.36 -6.52 2.63
CA PRO A 122 -17.72 -7.00 2.89
C PRO A 122 -18.37 -6.36 4.13
N GLU A 123 -17.56 -6.01 5.12
CA GLU A 123 -17.95 -5.29 6.34
C GLU A 123 -18.57 -3.91 6.07
N THR A 124 -18.30 -3.32 4.91
CA THR A 124 -18.84 -2.00 4.52
C THR A 124 -20.17 -2.07 3.80
N VAL A 125 -20.57 -3.27 3.35
CA VAL A 125 -21.81 -3.49 2.58
C VAL A 125 -22.93 -3.98 3.49
N ASN A 126 -22.61 -4.86 4.43
CA ASN A 126 -23.56 -5.37 5.41
C ASN A 126 -23.53 -4.51 6.68
N LYS A 127 -24.41 -3.52 6.77
CA LYS A 127 -24.73 -2.92 8.08
C LYS A 127 -25.46 -3.97 8.91
N LEU A 128 -24.74 -4.66 9.80
CA LEU A 128 -25.36 -5.22 11.00
C LEU A 128 -25.88 -4.03 11.79
N VAL A 129 -27.16 -3.68 11.57
CA VAL A 129 -27.88 -2.81 12.50
C VAL A 129 -28.01 -3.63 13.77
N ALA A 130 -27.15 -3.35 14.74
CA ALA A 130 -27.38 -3.80 16.10
C ALA A 130 -28.67 -3.14 16.56
N HIS A 131 -29.79 -3.84 16.45
CA HIS A 131 -31.00 -3.50 17.18
C HIS A 131 -30.69 -3.72 18.66
N THR A 132 -30.26 -2.67 19.35
CA THR A 132 -30.40 -2.62 20.81
C THR A 132 -31.90 -2.53 21.09
N SER A 133 -32.51 -3.69 21.40
CA SER A 133 -33.79 -3.77 22.10
C SER A 133 -33.66 -3.23 23.52
#